data_AF-A0A0F5VIK6-F1
#
_entry.id   AF-A0A0F5VIK6-F1
#
_cell.length_a   1.000
_cell.length_b   1.000
_cell.length_c   1.000
_cell.angle_alpha   90.00
_cell.angle_beta   90.00
_cell.angle_gamma   90.00
#
_symmetry.space_group_name_H-M   'P 1'
#
loop_
_entity.id
_entity.type
_entity.pdbx_description
1 polymer ?
#
loop_
_entity_poly.entity_id
_entity_poly.type
_entity_poly.pdbx_seq_one_letter_code
_entity_poly.pdbx_strand_id
1 'polypeptide(L)'
;AKDGKPLALTVKTVSGWTDYITAVNMIGQQLKNAGIKVTPQQLSWNEFVDSRDRGSYQLIIDSLYQGPAPDPYYLYTYFFSTAQTAKVGAKPGSNFSRFSDPQIDRALDGLKHINPTDTAG
;
A
#
# COMPACT_ATOMS: atom_id res chain seq x y z
N ALA A 1 0.63 -24.52 -1.95
CA ALA A 1 -0.48 -24.15 -1.04
C ALA A 1 -0.50 -25.14 0.12
N LYS A 2 -0.72 -24.71 1.37
CA LYS A 2 -0.66 -25.63 2.53
C LYS A 2 -1.82 -26.64 2.62
N ASP A 3 -2.90 -26.51 1.84
CA ASP A 3 -4.03 -27.47 1.86
C ASP A 3 -4.73 -27.65 0.50
N GLY A 4 -4.04 -27.42 -0.63
CA GLY A 4 -4.61 -27.60 -1.98
C GLY A 4 -5.74 -26.62 -2.38
N LYS A 5 -6.17 -25.71 -1.51
CA LYS A 5 -7.17 -24.67 -1.85
C LYS A 5 -6.58 -23.63 -2.79
N PRO A 6 -7.22 -23.34 -3.94
CA PRO A 6 -6.84 -22.24 -4.81
C PRO A 6 -6.90 -20.90 -4.07
N LEU A 7 -5.83 -20.11 -4.13
CA LEU A 7 -5.84 -18.76 -3.58
C LEU A 7 -6.48 -17.82 -4.61
N ALA A 8 -7.61 -17.22 -4.26
CA ALA A 8 -8.30 -16.22 -5.08
C ALA A 8 -8.37 -14.89 -4.32
N LEU A 9 -7.87 -13.82 -4.93
CA LEU A 9 -7.78 -12.48 -4.37
C LEU A 9 -8.37 -11.46 -5.35
N THR A 10 -8.99 -10.41 -4.82
CA THR A 10 -9.39 -9.25 -5.62
C THR A 10 -8.52 -8.05 -5.32
N VAL A 11 -8.17 -7.29 -6.36
CA VAL A 11 -7.52 -5.97 -6.22
C VAL A 11 -8.56 -4.91 -6.51
N LYS A 12 -8.92 -4.12 -5.49
CA LYS A 12 -9.85 -3.01 -5.67
C LYS A 12 -9.16 -1.86 -6.41
N THR A 13 -9.85 -1.32 -7.40
CA THR A 13 -9.44 -0.15 -8.19
C THR A 13 -10.67 0.68 -8.56
N VAL A 14 -10.48 1.89 -9.04
CA VAL A 14 -11.56 2.78 -9.47
C VAL A 14 -11.98 2.42 -10.89
N SER A 15 -13.28 2.36 -11.13
CA SER A 15 -13.86 2.21 -12.47
C SER A 15 -13.36 3.33 -13.38
N GLY A 16 -12.84 2.96 -14.56
CA GLY A 16 -12.29 3.90 -15.54
C GLY A 16 -10.78 4.17 -15.44
N TRP A 17 -10.10 3.70 -14.39
CA TRP A 17 -8.62 3.74 -14.30
C TRP A 17 -8.03 2.57 -15.08
N THR A 18 -8.00 2.71 -16.40
CA THR A 18 -7.69 1.62 -17.35
C THR A 18 -6.25 1.13 -17.25
N ASP A 19 -5.31 1.99 -16.87
CA ASP A 19 -3.93 1.67 -16.56
C ASP A 19 -3.82 0.69 -15.39
N TYR A 20 -4.46 0.98 -14.26
CA TYR A 20 -4.46 0.10 -13.08
C TYR A 20 -5.20 -1.21 -13.34
N ILE A 21 -6.33 -1.16 -14.05
CA ILE A 21 -7.07 -2.37 -14.45
C ILE A 21 -6.17 -3.27 -15.31
N THR A 22 -5.44 -2.69 -16.26
CA THR A 22 -4.51 -3.42 -17.12
C THR A 22 -3.35 -4.01 -16.32
N ALA A 23 -2.75 -3.23 -15.42
CA ALA A 23 -1.68 -3.71 -14.54
C ALA A 23 -2.13 -4.89 -13.67
N VAL A 24 -3.32 -4.81 -13.05
CA VAL A 24 -3.87 -5.92 -12.25
C VAL A 24 -4.14 -7.15 -13.10
N ASN A 25 -4.67 -6.99 -14.31
CA ASN A 25 -4.87 -8.12 -15.22
C ASN A 25 -3.54 -8.80 -15.59
N MET A 26 -2.48 -8.03 -15.84
CA MET A 26 -1.15 -8.55 -16.13
C MET A 26 -0.55 -9.29 -14.92
N ILE A 27 -0.66 -8.71 -13.71
CA ILE A 27 -0.30 -9.37 -12.45
C ILE A 27 -1.05 -10.70 -12.32
N GLY A 28 -2.36 -10.70 -12.58
CA GLY A 28 -3.18 -11.90 -12.56
C GLY A 28 -2.72 -12.97 -13.56
N GLN A 29 -2.29 -12.58 -14.76
CA GLN A 29 -1.72 -13.52 -15.75
C GLN A 29 -0.41 -14.15 -15.26
N GLN A 30 0.48 -13.36 -14.65
CA GLN A 30 1.77 -13.85 -14.14
C GLN A 30 1.60 -14.78 -12.93
N LEU A 31 0.68 -14.45 -12.03
CA LEU A 31 0.44 -15.20 -10.80
C LEU A 31 -0.32 -16.53 -11.00
N LYS A 32 -0.95 -16.73 -12.17
CA LYS A 32 -1.56 -18.02 -12.54
C LYS A 32 -0.55 -19.18 -12.48
N ASN A 33 0.70 -18.94 -12.88
CA ASN A 33 1.75 -19.96 -12.84
C ASN A 33 2.08 -20.43 -11.42
N ALA A 34 1.83 -19.57 -10.42
CA ALA A 34 1.97 -19.88 -9.00
C ALA A 34 0.66 -20.45 -8.37
N GLY A 35 -0.38 -20.67 -9.17
CA GLY A 35 -1.69 -21.14 -8.70
C GLY A 35 -2.52 -20.08 -7.96
N ILE A 36 -2.22 -18.80 -8.16
CA ILE A 36 -2.91 -17.68 -7.51
C ILE A 36 -3.79 -16.96 -8.54
N LYS A 37 -5.08 -16.86 -8.27
CA LYS A 37 -6.03 -16.07 -9.06
C LYS A 37 -6.11 -14.66 -8.50
N VAL A 38 -5.73 -13.68 -9.30
CA VAL A 38 -5.90 -12.25 -8.99
C VAL A 38 -6.76 -11.60 -10.08
N THR A 39 -7.79 -10.85 -9.68
CA THR A 39 -8.69 -10.15 -10.60
C THR A 39 -9.00 -8.74 -10.11
N PRO A 40 -9.16 -7.75 -11.01
CA PRO A 40 -9.57 -6.40 -10.61
C PRO A 40 -11.03 -6.40 -10.14
N GLN A 41 -11.29 -5.67 -9.05
CA GLN A 41 -12.62 -5.29 -8.60
C GLN A 41 -12.76 -3.78 -8.78
N GLN A 42 -13.57 -3.38 -9.76
CA GLN A 42 -13.78 -1.97 -10.05
C GLN A 42 -14.88 -1.40 -9.17
N LEU A 43 -14.63 -0.23 -8.56
CA LEU A 43 -15.52 0.48 -7.65
C LEU A 43 -15.72 1.92 -8.10
N SER A 44 -16.79 2.58 -7.65
CA SER A 44 -16.82 4.04 -7.73
C SER A 44 -15.70 4.65 -6.89
N TRP A 45 -15.34 5.91 -7.16
CA TRP A 45 -14.32 6.61 -6.37
C TRP A 45 -14.65 6.62 -4.86
N ASN A 46 -15.90 6.92 -4.51
CA ASN A 46 -16.32 7.00 -3.12
C ASN A 46 -16.23 5.64 -2.42
N GLU A 47 -16.63 4.56 -3.07
CA GLU A 47 -16.49 3.20 -2.52
C GLU A 47 -15.03 2.77 -2.39
N PHE A 48 -14.17 3.16 -3.35
CA PHE A 48 -12.73 2.88 -3.26
C PHE A 48 -12.10 3.60 -2.07
N VAL A 49 -12.31 4.91 -1.94
CA VAL A 49 -11.79 5.72 -0.83
C VAL A 49 -12.29 5.18 0.50
N ASP A 50 -13.59 4.91 0.60
CA ASP A 50 -14.18 4.36 1.80
C ASP A 50 -13.58 2.99 2.18
N SER A 51 -13.41 2.11 1.18
CA SER A 51 -12.82 0.80 1.43
C SER A 51 -11.35 0.91 1.88
N ARG A 52 -10.57 1.78 1.23
CA ARG A 52 -9.18 2.07 1.55
C ARG A 52 -9.04 2.64 2.97
N ASP A 53 -9.85 3.65 3.29
CA ASP A 53 -9.83 4.32 4.59
C ASP A 53 -10.30 3.37 5.70
N ARG A 54 -11.29 2.51 5.45
CA ARG A 54 -11.74 1.52 6.46
C ARG A 54 -10.85 0.28 6.56
N GLY A 55 -9.94 0.05 5.63
CA GLY A 55 -9.15 -1.19 5.57
C GLY A 55 -9.97 -2.41 5.16
N SER A 56 -11.07 -2.23 4.42
CA SER A 56 -12.00 -3.31 4.04
C SER A 56 -11.64 -3.96 2.71
N TYR A 57 -10.38 -4.38 2.55
CA TYR A 57 -9.86 -4.93 1.30
C TYR A 57 -8.81 -6.02 1.56
N GLN A 58 -8.61 -6.88 0.57
CA GLN A 58 -7.47 -7.79 0.53
C GLN A 58 -6.27 -7.12 -0.13
N LEU A 59 -6.51 -6.54 -1.31
CA LEU A 59 -5.53 -5.80 -2.08
C LEU A 59 -6.18 -4.53 -2.66
N ILE A 60 -5.37 -3.48 -2.76
CA ILE A 60 -5.66 -2.26 -3.53
C ILE A 60 -4.44 -1.97 -4.41
N ILE A 61 -4.65 -1.19 -5.46
CA ILE A 61 -3.58 -0.57 -6.23
C ILE A 61 -3.73 0.96 -6.10
N ASP A 62 -2.67 1.63 -5.69
CA ASP A 62 -2.64 3.07 -5.48
C ASP A 62 -1.21 3.59 -5.68
N SER A 63 -1.07 4.91 -5.83
CA SER A 63 0.22 5.58 -5.95
C SER A 63 0.78 5.98 -4.60
N LEU A 64 2.11 5.88 -4.49
CA LEU A 64 2.85 6.55 -3.43
C LEU A 64 3.12 7.99 -3.87
N TYR A 65 3.00 8.95 -2.96
CA TYR A 65 3.26 10.36 -3.24
C TYR A 65 4.39 10.91 -2.38
N GLN A 66 5.07 11.90 -2.94
CA GLN A 66 6.16 12.62 -2.28
C GLN A 66 5.65 13.55 -1.17
N GLY A 67 6.53 13.85 -0.23
CA GLY A 67 6.31 14.88 0.78
C GLY A 67 6.60 16.30 0.24
N PRO A 68 6.70 17.29 1.15
CA PRO A 68 6.98 18.68 0.79
C PRO A 68 8.39 18.92 0.24
N ALA A 69 9.30 17.94 0.30
CA ALA A 69 10.64 17.99 -0.25
C ALA A 69 11.01 16.66 -0.92
N PRO A 70 12.00 16.65 -1.84
CA PRO A 70 12.49 15.43 -2.50
C PRO A 70 13.40 14.61 -1.56
N ASP A 71 12.89 14.32 -0.37
CA ASP A 71 13.55 13.51 0.66
C ASP A 71 12.77 12.19 0.84
N PRO A 72 13.40 11.02 0.66
CA PRO A 72 12.76 9.73 0.84
C PRO A 72 12.20 9.53 2.25
N TYR A 73 12.70 10.25 3.26
CA TYR A 73 12.15 10.26 4.62
C TYR A 73 10.63 10.46 4.63
N TYR A 74 10.10 11.37 3.82
CA TYR A 74 8.66 11.62 3.79
C TYR A 74 7.87 10.44 3.24
N LEU A 75 8.35 9.83 2.15
CA LEU A 75 7.68 8.67 1.55
C LEU A 75 7.65 7.51 2.55
N TYR A 76 8.78 7.22 3.20
CA TYR A 76 8.82 6.15 4.19
C TYR A 76 7.96 6.46 5.42
N THR A 77 8.00 7.69 5.91
CA THR A 77 7.17 8.12 7.04
C THR A 77 5.68 7.99 6.72
N TYR A 78 5.24 8.49 5.56
CA TYR A 78 3.83 8.47 5.15
C TYR A 78 3.27 7.05 5.04
N PHE A 79 4.01 6.13 4.44
CA PHE A 79 3.47 4.82 4.07
C PHE A 79 3.88 3.67 5.00
N PHE A 80 4.89 3.84 5.85
CA PHE A 80 5.41 2.76 6.71
C PHE A 80 5.53 3.12 8.19
N SER A 81 5.33 4.37 8.61
CA SER A 81 5.27 4.68 10.04
C SER A 81 3.98 4.15 10.66
N THR A 82 4.09 3.58 11.86
CA THR A 82 2.91 3.21 12.67
C THR A 82 2.08 4.45 13.01
N ALA A 83 2.68 5.64 13.11
CA ALA A 83 1.96 6.89 13.38
C ALA A 83 1.03 7.33 12.23
N GLN A 84 1.24 6.80 11.03
CA GLN A 84 0.43 7.11 9.84
C GLN A 84 -0.69 6.08 9.61
N THR A 85 -0.88 5.17 10.55
CA THR A 85 -1.92 4.14 10.44
C THR A 85 -2.91 4.18 11.60
N ALA A 86 -3.99 3.42 11.44
CA ALA A 86 -5.05 3.29 12.43
C ALA A 86 -5.59 1.85 12.43
N LYS A 87 -6.33 1.48 13.47
CA LYS A 87 -7.02 0.18 13.50
C LYS A 87 -7.97 0.06 12.30
N VAL A 88 -8.18 -1.17 11.82
CA VAL A 88 -9.20 -1.45 10.80
C VAL A 88 -10.55 -0.92 11.26
N GLY A 89 -11.29 -0.28 10.34
CA GLY A 89 -12.52 0.45 10.61
C GLY A 89 -12.33 1.95 10.93
N ALA A 90 -11.12 2.37 11.33
CA ALA A 90 -10.77 3.77 11.51
C ALA A 90 -9.93 4.28 10.34
N LYS A 91 -10.10 5.57 10.02
CA LYS A 91 -9.38 6.25 8.95
C LYS A 91 -7.89 6.41 9.32
N PRO A 92 -6.95 5.95 8.48
CA PRO A 92 -5.52 6.10 8.69
C PRO A 92 -5.03 7.46 8.15
N GLY A 93 -3.75 7.74 8.33
CA GLY A 93 -3.02 8.65 7.45
C GLY A 93 -2.75 7.97 6.10
N SER A 94 -1.53 8.11 5.57
CA SER A 94 -1.19 7.56 4.24
C SER A 94 -0.86 6.05 4.28
N ASN A 95 -0.61 5.47 5.46
CA ASN A 95 -0.31 4.05 5.62
C ASN A 95 -1.61 3.22 5.60
N PHE A 96 -2.15 3.04 4.39
CA PHE A 96 -3.37 2.28 4.16
C PHE A 96 -3.16 0.79 4.47
N SER A 97 -1.98 0.23 4.21
CA SER A 97 -1.69 -1.21 4.42
C SER A 97 -1.80 -1.67 5.88
N ARG A 98 -1.89 -0.74 6.84
CA ARG A 98 -1.84 -1.01 8.28
C ARG A 98 -0.53 -1.63 8.72
N PHE A 99 0.53 -1.33 7.98
CA PHE A 99 1.87 -1.76 8.32
C PHE A 99 2.29 -1.13 9.65
N SER A 100 2.89 -1.92 10.51
CA SER A 100 3.47 -1.47 11.78
C SER A 100 4.63 -2.39 12.12
N ASP A 101 5.81 -1.78 12.30
CA ASP A 101 7.02 -2.51 12.67
C ASP A 101 7.91 -1.60 13.54
N PRO A 102 8.21 -1.99 14.79
CA PRO A 102 9.01 -1.18 15.70
C PRO A 102 10.48 -1.02 15.27
N GLN A 103 11.00 -1.85 14.36
CA GLN A 103 12.32 -1.64 13.76
C GLN A 103 12.27 -0.50 12.73
N ILE A 104 11.20 -0.42 11.94
CA ILE A 104 11.00 0.65 10.97
C ILE A 104 10.76 1.99 11.67
N ASP A 105 9.91 2.02 12.71
CA ASP A 105 9.67 3.24 13.47
C ASP A 105 10.97 3.80 14.09
N ARG A 106 11.82 2.92 14.65
CA ARG A 106 13.14 3.33 15.16
C ARG A 106 14.07 3.86 14.07
N ALA A 107 14.08 3.26 12.89
CA ALA A 107 14.89 3.74 11.77
C ALA A 107 14.41 5.14 11.30
N LEU A 108 13.09 5.34 11.21
CA LEU A 108 12.49 6.63 10.87
C LEU A 108 12.79 7.70 11.91
N ASP A 109 12.75 7.37 13.19
CA ASP A 109 13.15 8.29 14.26
C ASP A 109 14.63 8.67 14.16
N GLY A 110 15.51 7.73 13.81
CA GLY A 110 16.92 8.00 13.52
C GLY A 110 17.11 9.01 12.38
N LEU A 111 16.37 8.84 11.27
CA LEU A 111 16.43 9.75 10.11
C LEU A 111 16.03 11.20 10.46
N LYS A 112 15.12 11.41 11.41
CA LYS A 112 14.72 12.75 11.88
C LYS A 112 15.87 13.54 12.49
N HIS A 113 16.89 12.84 12.99
CA HIS A 113 18.02 13.42 13.70
C HIS A 113 19.28 13.55 12.84
N ILE A 114 19.25 13.12 11.58
CA ILE A 114 20.40 13.24 10.68
C ILE A 114 20.51 14.70 10.24
N ASN A 115 21.63 15.33 10.57
CA ASN A 115 21.93 16.67 10.11
C ASN A 115 22.07 16.66 8.58
N PRO A 116 21.50 17.64 7.85
CA PRO A 116 21.61 17.71 6.39
C PRO A 116 23.06 17.91 5.87
N THR A 117 24.03 18.13 6.77
CA THR A 117 25.47 18.20 6.46
C THR A 117 26.19 16.86 6.59
N ASP A 118 25.51 15.81 7.03
CA ASP A 118 26.09 14.47 7.15
C ASP A 118 26.05 13.79 5.76
N THR A 119 26.88 14.31 4.85
CA THR A 119 27.17 13.64 3.58
C THR A 119 27.99 12.39 3.88
N ALA A 120 27.43 11.22 3.54
CA ALA A 120 28.16 9.97 3.48
C ALA A 120 29.50 10.17 2.76
N GLY A 121 30.59 9.72 3.40
CA GLY A 121 31.95 9.79 2.87
C GLY A 121 32.18 8.93 1.64
#